data_AF-Q2SKM6-F1
#
_entry.id   AF-Q2SKM6-F1
#
_cell.length_a   1.000
_cell.length_b   1.000
_cell.length_c   1.000
_cell.angle_alpha   90.00
_cell.angle_beta   90.00
_cell.angle_gamma   90.00
#
_symmetry.space_group_name_H-M   'P 1'
#
loop_
_entity.id
_entity.type
_entity.pdbx_description
1 polymer ?
#
loop_
_entity_poly.entity_id
_entity_poly.type
_entity_poly.pdbx_seq_one_letter_code
_entity_poly.pdbx_strand_id
1 'polypeptide(L)'
;MGIEELIPAKCAKCEYFLEGECLRAEEQIGGYLPLDYGACRVNGSCIPVQIESSRFYIPEKCVGCSFLAGETQSGYQCLQDKEIWKKGKPLDWGEWTPDLPNIGYAGLNIDESVLEAVKNGAEVFVIKRLRLLNNNLTLKFCRQAYADLRCMMEKFG
;
A
#
# COMPACT_ATOMS: atom_id res chain seq x y z
N MET A 1 8.47 -6.00 28.23
CA MET A 1 7.41 -5.23 27.54
C MET A 1 6.90 -6.10 26.40
N GLY A 2 5.65 -6.55 26.47
CA GLY A 2 5.06 -7.43 25.47
C GLY A 2 4.54 -6.65 24.25
N ILE A 3 4.47 -7.33 23.11
CA ILE A 3 3.90 -6.82 21.85
C ILE A 3 2.42 -6.38 21.97
N GLU A 4 1.74 -6.81 23.03
CA GLU A 4 0.32 -6.57 23.28
C GLU A 4 -0.04 -5.08 23.45
N GLU A 5 0.91 -4.23 23.87
CA GLU A 5 0.68 -2.78 23.99
C GLU A 5 0.82 -2.00 22.68
N LEU A 6 1.29 -2.65 21.60
CA LEU A 6 1.58 -2.01 20.31
C LEU A 6 0.59 -2.41 19.21
N ILE A 7 -0.36 -3.28 19.54
CA ILE A 7 -1.32 -3.86 18.59
C ILE A 7 -2.76 -3.58 19.02
N PRO A 8 -3.69 -3.29 18.09
CA PRO A 8 -5.10 -3.18 18.41
C PRO A 8 -5.64 -4.48 19.01
N ALA A 9 -6.37 -4.39 20.12
CA ALA A 9 -6.95 -5.56 20.80
C ALA A 9 -7.81 -6.43 19.86
N LYS A 10 -8.49 -5.79 18.88
CA LYS A 10 -9.24 -6.50 17.85
C LYS A 10 -8.34 -7.29 16.88
N CYS A 11 -7.14 -6.80 16.60
CA CYS A 11 -6.16 -7.48 15.75
C CYS A 11 -5.47 -8.60 16.51
N ALA A 12 -5.16 -8.42 17.80
CA ALA A 12 -4.51 -9.45 18.63
C ALA A 12 -5.26 -10.79 18.68
N LYS A 13 -6.57 -10.79 18.44
CA LYS A 13 -7.44 -11.98 18.43
C LYS A 13 -7.92 -12.38 17.03
N CYS A 14 -7.46 -11.68 15.98
CA CYS A 14 -7.88 -11.93 14.61
C CYS A 14 -7.14 -13.13 14.04
N GLU A 15 -7.83 -13.99 13.29
CA GLU A 15 -7.21 -15.15 12.62
C GLU A 15 -6.14 -14.75 11.59
N TYR A 16 -6.23 -13.53 11.06
CA TYR A 16 -5.27 -12.98 10.10
C TYR A 16 -4.09 -12.27 10.75
N PHE A 17 -3.96 -12.28 12.08
CA PHE A 17 -2.83 -11.64 12.76
C PHE A 17 -1.62 -12.56 12.85
N LEU A 18 -0.47 -12.08 12.38
CA LEU A 18 0.80 -12.79 12.49
C LEU A 18 1.90 -11.80 12.88
N GLU A 19 2.53 -12.02 14.03
CA GLU A 19 3.74 -11.28 14.50
C GLU A 19 3.71 -9.74 14.38
N GLY A 20 2.52 -9.12 14.50
CA GLY A 20 2.39 -7.66 14.39
C GLY A 20 1.82 -7.17 13.06
N GLU A 21 1.47 -8.06 12.15
CA GLU A 21 1.01 -7.75 10.79
C GLU A 21 -0.34 -8.42 10.45
N CYS A 22 -1.02 -7.95 9.40
CA CYS A 22 -2.30 -8.50 8.93
C CYS A 22 -2.15 -9.25 7.59
N LEU A 23 -2.50 -10.54 7.60
CA LEU A 23 -2.42 -11.46 6.46
C LEU A 23 -3.64 -11.41 5.52
N ARG A 24 -4.68 -10.60 5.83
CA ARG A 24 -5.99 -10.66 5.16
C ARG A 24 -5.93 -10.57 3.63
N ALA A 25 -4.98 -9.85 3.09
CA ALA A 25 -4.83 -9.64 1.64
C ALA A 25 -3.42 -9.99 1.15
N GLU A 26 -2.71 -10.88 1.84
CA GLU A 26 -1.30 -11.19 1.55
C GLU A 26 -1.08 -11.56 0.08
N GLU A 27 -1.93 -12.42 -0.46
CA GLU A 27 -1.86 -12.85 -1.86
C GLU A 27 -2.08 -11.70 -2.87
N GLN A 28 -2.88 -10.69 -2.50
CA GLN A 28 -3.22 -9.58 -3.39
C GLN A 28 -2.11 -8.51 -3.44
N ILE A 29 -1.51 -8.21 -2.28
CA ILE A 29 -0.51 -7.14 -2.17
C ILE A 29 0.93 -7.68 -2.15
N GLY A 30 1.12 -9.00 -2.17
CA GLY A 30 2.43 -9.64 -2.12
C GLY A 30 3.22 -9.28 -0.85
N GLY A 31 2.51 -9.06 0.27
CA GLY A 31 3.04 -8.53 1.52
C GLY A 31 1.96 -8.40 2.59
N TYR A 32 2.21 -7.68 3.67
CA TYR A 32 1.26 -7.58 4.78
C TYR A 32 0.52 -6.25 4.84
N LEU A 33 -0.74 -6.31 5.28
CA LEU A 33 -1.52 -5.11 5.55
C LEU A 33 -1.16 -4.54 6.92
N PRO A 34 -1.20 -3.21 7.08
CA PRO A 34 -1.10 -2.58 8.38
C PRO A 34 -2.26 -3.02 9.29
N LEU A 35 -1.99 -3.13 10.59
CA LEU A 35 -3.03 -3.41 11.58
C LEU A 35 -4.11 -2.32 11.57
N ASP A 36 -5.34 -2.72 11.87
CA ASP A 36 -6.48 -1.81 11.87
C ASP A 36 -6.55 -1.04 13.20
N TYR A 37 -5.97 0.16 13.21
CA TYR A 37 -5.97 1.09 14.35
C TYR A 37 -7.25 1.92 14.48
N GLY A 38 -8.32 1.55 13.75
CA GLY A 38 -9.63 2.18 13.83
C GLY A 38 -9.84 3.32 12.83
N ALA A 39 -11.12 3.60 12.55
CA ALA A 39 -11.55 4.55 11.54
C ALA A 39 -11.02 5.98 11.79
N CYS A 40 -10.90 6.75 10.70
CA CYS A 40 -10.65 8.18 10.79
C CYS A 40 -11.93 8.89 11.26
N ARG A 41 -11.78 9.84 12.19
CA ARG A 41 -12.89 10.70 12.67
C ARG A 41 -12.96 12.06 11.97
N VAL A 42 -12.11 12.28 10.96
CA VAL A 42 -12.09 13.50 10.15
C VAL A 42 -12.96 13.28 8.93
N ASN A 43 -14.01 14.08 8.81
CA ASN A 43 -14.87 14.07 7.62
C ASN A 43 -14.19 14.85 6.50
N GLY A 44 -14.34 14.36 5.27
CA GLY A 44 -13.90 15.07 4.08
C GLY A 44 -13.60 14.13 2.93
N SER A 45 -13.21 14.73 1.81
CA SER A 45 -12.87 14.05 0.57
C SER A 45 -11.62 13.18 0.74
N CYS A 46 -11.67 12.00 0.12
CA CYS A 46 -10.52 11.09 0.02
C CYS A 46 -9.83 11.14 -1.34
N ILE A 47 -10.17 12.13 -2.18
CA ILE A 47 -9.51 12.34 -3.46
C ILE A 47 -8.02 12.61 -3.20
N PRO A 48 -7.11 11.94 -3.92
CA PRO A 48 -5.67 12.18 -3.77
C PRO A 48 -5.29 13.61 -4.14
N VAL A 49 -4.57 14.27 -3.25
CA VAL A 49 -3.95 15.57 -3.46
C VAL A 49 -2.46 15.44 -3.20
N GLN A 50 -1.64 15.92 -4.14
CA GLN A 50 -0.20 15.94 -3.99
C GLN A 50 0.20 17.06 -3.02
N ILE A 51 1.03 16.75 -2.03
CA ILE A 51 1.59 17.79 -1.15
C ILE A 51 2.81 18.43 -1.84
N GLU A 52 2.84 19.76 -1.84
CA GLU A 52 3.82 20.59 -2.55
C GLU A 52 5.26 20.09 -2.43
N SER A 53 5.91 19.89 -3.58
CA SER A 53 7.30 19.37 -3.71
C SER A 53 7.55 17.96 -3.17
N SER A 54 6.55 17.28 -2.60
CA SER A 54 6.63 15.87 -2.22
C SER A 54 6.26 14.96 -3.39
N ARG A 55 6.79 13.73 -3.37
CA ARG A 55 6.37 12.67 -4.28
C ARG A 55 5.12 11.91 -3.79
N PHE A 56 4.55 12.32 -2.66
CA PHE A 56 3.48 11.60 -2.01
C PHE A 56 2.14 12.28 -2.20
N TYR A 57 1.10 11.45 -2.33
CA TYR A 57 -0.28 11.88 -2.33
C TYR A 57 -0.87 11.61 -0.95
N ILE A 58 -1.78 12.48 -0.52
CA ILE A 58 -2.60 12.28 0.67
C ILE A 58 -4.09 12.51 0.34
N PRO A 59 -5.03 11.99 1.14
CA PRO A 59 -6.44 12.36 1.02
C PRO A 59 -6.63 13.87 1.21
N GLU A 60 -7.47 14.51 0.41
CA GLU A 60 -7.76 15.96 0.52
C GLU A 60 -8.14 16.38 1.95
N LYS A 61 -8.94 15.57 2.67
CA LYS A 61 -9.31 15.81 4.07
C LYS A 61 -8.12 15.91 5.03
N CYS A 62 -6.94 15.43 4.63
CA CYS A 62 -5.73 15.44 5.43
C CYS A 62 -4.90 16.72 5.27
N VAL A 63 -5.08 17.51 4.21
CA VAL A 63 -4.22 18.68 3.88
C VAL A 63 -4.16 19.70 5.03
N GLY A 64 -5.27 19.93 5.74
CA GLY A 64 -5.35 20.80 6.91
C GLY A 64 -5.53 20.07 8.25
N CYS A 65 -5.37 18.75 8.27
CA CYS A 65 -5.70 17.95 9.45
C CYS A 65 -4.61 18.08 10.52
N SER A 66 -5.01 18.41 11.76
CA SER A 66 -4.10 18.52 12.91
C SER A 66 -3.42 17.21 13.30
N PHE A 67 -3.93 16.07 12.82
CA PHE A 67 -3.36 14.76 13.05
C PHE A 67 -2.37 14.32 11.96
N LEU A 68 -2.26 15.06 10.84
CA LEU A 68 -1.31 14.73 9.79
C LEU A 68 0.11 15.01 10.28
N ALA A 69 0.99 14.01 10.21
CA ALA A 69 2.41 14.18 10.50
C ALA A 69 3.27 13.87 9.27
N GLY A 70 4.26 14.75 9.10
CA GLY A 70 5.09 14.88 7.91
C GLY A 70 6.18 13.84 7.70
N GLU A 71 6.73 13.95 6.49
CA GLU A 71 7.44 13.00 5.63
C GLU A 71 8.66 12.33 6.26
N THR A 72 8.47 11.10 6.73
CA THR A 72 9.59 10.17 6.93
C THR A 72 10.05 9.64 5.57
N GLN A 73 11.09 8.79 5.50
CA GLN A 73 11.43 8.07 4.25
C GLN A 73 10.21 7.34 3.62
N SER A 74 9.22 7.02 4.45
CA SER A 74 8.01 6.26 4.11
C SER A 74 6.77 7.13 3.80
N GLY A 75 6.88 8.46 3.83
CA GLY A 75 5.76 9.37 3.55
C GLY A 75 5.01 9.84 4.80
N TYR A 76 3.70 10.10 4.62
CA TYR A 76 2.80 10.71 5.62
C TYR A 76 2.04 9.68 6.46
N GLN A 77 1.74 10.03 7.71
CA GLN A 77 0.96 9.20 8.64
C GLN A 77 -0.03 10.03 9.46
N CYS A 78 -1.08 9.37 9.95
CA CYS A 78 -2.08 9.95 10.85
C CYS A 78 -1.70 9.65 12.31
N LEU A 79 -1.61 10.69 13.14
CA LEU A 79 -1.32 10.57 14.57
C LEU A 79 -2.58 10.51 15.45
N GLN A 80 -3.76 10.40 14.84
CA GLN A 80 -4.98 10.18 15.60
C GLN A 80 -4.84 8.89 16.42
N ASP A 81 -5.09 8.99 17.72
CA ASP A 81 -4.94 7.91 18.71
C ASP A 81 -3.49 7.42 18.93
N LYS A 82 -2.46 8.20 18.54
CA LYS A 82 -1.04 7.85 18.77
C LYS A 82 -0.73 7.60 20.24
N GLU A 83 -1.34 8.33 21.17
CA GLU A 83 -1.13 8.11 22.61
C GLU A 83 -1.64 6.74 23.09
N ILE A 84 -2.63 6.17 22.39
CA ILE A 84 -3.18 4.84 22.69
C ILE A 84 -2.27 3.76 22.11
N TRP A 85 -1.81 3.96 20.87
CA TRP A 85 -1.10 2.93 20.09
C TRP A 85 0.42 3.07 20.04
N LYS A 86 0.95 4.16 20.60
CA LYS A 86 2.37 4.57 20.59
C LYS A 86 3.00 4.67 19.18
N LYS A 87 2.20 4.62 18.11
CA LYS A 87 2.59 4.66 16.68
C LYS A 87 1.54 5.42 15.85
N GLY A 88 1.95 6.02 14.73
CA GLY A 88 1.03 6.60 13.75
C GLY A 88 0.42 5.55 12.83
N LYS A 89 -0.82 5.78 12.38
CA LYS A 89 -1.56 4.89 11.49
C LYS A 89 -1.51 5.38 10.02
N PRO A 90 -1.72 4.50 9.03
CA PRO A 90 -1.88 4.90 7.64
C PRO A 90 -3.01 5.94 7.46
N LEU A 91 -2.93 6.71 6.37
CA LEU A 91 -4.00 7.64 6.02
C LEU A 91 -5.26 6.86 5.60
N ASP A 92 -6.41 7.39 5.97
CA ASP A 92 -7.69 6.80 5.62
C ASP A 92 -8.15 7.33 4.25
N TRP A 93 -8.11 6.44 3.27
CA TRP A 93 -8.49 6.70 1.88
C TRP A 93 -9.98 6.43 1.61
N GLY A 94 -10.77 6.03 2.61
CA GLY A 94 -12.21 5.80 2.45
C GLY A 94 -12.53 4.81 1.31
N GLU A 95 -13.47 5.19 0.44
CA GLU A 95 -13.85 4.43 -0.76
C GLU A 95 -13.04 4.82 -2.00
N TRP A 96 -11.91 5.53 -1.85
CA TRP A 96 -11.06 5.82 -2.99
C TRP A 96 -10.48 4.53 -3.57
N THR A 97 -10.86 4.25 -4.81
CA THR A 97 -10.40 3.09 -5.57
C THR A 97 -9.54 3.59 -6.74
N PRO A 98 -8.21 3.37 -6.72
CA PRO A 98 -7.36 3.79 -7.83
C PRO A 98 -7.72 3.06 -9.14
N ASP A 99 -7.53 3.73 -10.29
CA ASP A 99 -7.77 3.16 -11.63
C ASP A 99 -6.91 1.91 -11.94
N LEU A 100 -5.85 1.73 -11.14
CA LEU A 100 -4.97 0.59 -11.16
C LEU A 100 -4.95 -0.03 -9.75
N PRO A 101 -5.15 -1.35 -9.64
CA PRO A 101 -5.13 -2.02 -8.35
C PRO A 101 -3.73 -1.96 -7.72
N ASN A 102 -3.67 -1.86 -6.40
CA ASN A 102 -2.42 -1.93 -5.65
C ASN A 102 -1.95 -3.39 -5.56
N ILE A 103 -1.25 -3.85 -6.60
CA ILE A 103 -0.73 -5.22 -6.72
C ILE A 103 0.78 -5.22 -6.44
N GLY A 104 1.19 -6.03 -5.48
CA GLY A 104 2.59 -6.44 -5.32
C GLY A 104 2.82 -7.84 -5.86
N TYR A 105 4.04 -8.15 -6.29
CA TYR A 105 4.39 -9.51 -6.73
C TYR A 105 5.78 -9.89 -6.21
N ALA A 106 5.86 -10.94 -5.40
CA ALA A 106 7.11 -11.57 -4.97
C ALA A 106 8.19 -10.59 -4.44
N GLY A 107 7.78 -9.53 -3.75
CA GLY A 107 8.69 -8.50 -3.23
C GLY A 107 9.36 -7.63 -4.31
N LEU A 108 8.86 -7.65 -5.54
CA LEU A 108 9.33 -6.79 -6.61
C LEU A 108 8.88 -5.35 -6.40
N ASN A 109 9.79 -4.42 -6.70
CA ASN A 109 9.45 -3.03 -6.94
C ASN A 109 8.62 -2.94 -8.22
N ILE A 110 7.36 -2.56 -8.08
CA ILE A 110 6.40 -2.35 -9.15
C ILE A 110 5.94 -0.89 -9.03
N ASP A 111 6.06 -0.15 -10.13
CA ASP A 111 5.52 1.20 -10.23
C ASP A 111 4.27 1.23 -11.12
N GLU A 112 3.59 2.38 -11.14
CA GLU A 112 2.37 2.58 -11.92
C GLU A 112 2.57 2.29 -13.41
N SER A 113 3.73 2.62 -13.97
CA SER A 113 4.05 2.38 -15.38
C SER A 113 4.07 0.89 -15.73
N VAL A 114 4.46 0.02 -14.78
CA VAL A 114 4.37 -1.43 -14.95
C VAL A 114 2.91 -1.85 -15.01
N LEU A 115 2.07 -1.37 -14.09
CA LEU A 115 0.65 -1.74 -14.03
C LEU A 115 -0.13 -1.26 -15.26
N GLU A 116 0.11 -0.03 -15.71
CA GLU A 116 -0.46 0.49 -16.96
C GLU A 116 -0.04 -0.37 -18.17
N ALA A 117 1.23 -0.72 -18.25
CA ALA A 117 1.74 -1.53 -19.35
C ALA A 117 1.18 -2.96 -19.32
N VAL A 118 0.94 -3.53 -18.14
CA VAL A 118 0.23 -4.82 -18.02
C VAL A 118 -1.22 -4.67 -18.49
N LYS A 119 -1.95 -3.64 -18.06
CA LYS A 119 -3.32 -3.34 -18.51
C LYS A 119 -3.43 -3.20 -20.02
N ASN A 120 -2.41 -2.58 -20.64
CA ASN A 120 -2.35 -2.35 -22.08
C ASN A 120 -1.71 -3.52 -22.87
N GLY A 121 -1.34 -4.63 -22.23
CA GLY A 121 -0.75 -5.79 -22.89
C GLY A 121 0.68 -5.58 -23.43
N ALA A 122 1.39 -4.56 -22.94
CA ALA A 122 2.72 -4.17 -23.40
C ALA A 122 3.85 -4.97 -22.73
N GLU A 123 3.87 -6.30 -22.93
CA GLU A 123 4.79 -7.25 -22.28
C GLU A 123 6.27 -6.83 -22.36
N VAL A 124 6.74 -6.42 -23.54
CA VAL A 124 8.16 -6.05 -23.75
C VAL A 124 8.56 -4.85 -22.88
N PHE A 125 7.65 -3.89 -22.69
CA PHE A 125 7.87 -2.74 -21.82
C PHE A 125 7.94 -3.19 -20.36
N VAL A 126 6.98 -4.02 -19.92
CA VAL A 126 6.94 -4.56 -18.55
C VAL A 126 8.22 -5.29 -18.21
N ILE A 127 8.70 -6.18 -19.08
CA ILE A 127 9.94 -6.94 -18.86
C ILE A 127 11.15 -5.99 -18.71
N LYS A 128 11.26 -4.98 -19.57
CA LYS A 128 12.36 -4.00 -19.49
C LYS A 128 12.29 -3.19 -18.20
N ARG A 129 11.09 -2.73 -17.82
CA ARG A 129 10.89 -1.92 -16.62
C ARG A 129 11.12 -2.72 -15.34
N LEU A 130 10.62 -3.95 -15.26
CA LEU A 130 10.87 -4.84 -14.12
C LEU A 130 12.37 -5.08 -13.89
N ARG A 131 13.14 -5.32 -14.96
CA ARG A 131 14.60 -5.49 -14.86
C ARG A 131 15.34 -4.22 -14.45
N LEU A 132 14.80 -3.05 -14.78
CA LEU A 132 15.35 -1.76 -14.37
C LEU A 132 15.08 -1.48 -12.89
N LEU A 133 13.86 -1.77 -12.43
CA LEU A 133 13.42 -1.54 -11.05
C LEU A 133 13.98 -2.58 -10.07
N ASN A 134 14.27 -3.78 -10.55
CA ASN A 134 14.69 -4.93 -9.75
C ASN A 134 15.95 -5.52 -10.36
N ASN A 135 17.08 -5.26 -9.70
CA ASN A 135 18.46 -5.59 -10.11
C ASN A 135 18.57 -6.86 -11.00
N ASN A 136 18.55 -6.67 -12.32
CA ASN A 136 18.84 -7.69 -13.33
C ASN A 136 18.12 -9.05 -13.16
N LEU A 137 16.81 -9.01 -12.91
CA LEU A 137 15.96 -10.20 -13.01
C LEU A 137 16.15 -10.94 -14.35
N THR A 138 16.01 -12.27 -14.31
CA THR A 138 16.08 -13.09 -15.52
C THR A 138 14.88 -12.85 -16.43
N LEU A 139 15.05 -13.01 -17.75
CA LEU A 139 13.95 -12.87 -18.71
C LEU A 139 12.80 -13.85 -18.45
N LYS A 140 13.14 -15.09 -18.05
CA LYS A 140 12.15 -16.12 -17.70
C LYS A 140 11.29 -15.66 -16.53
N PHE A 141 11.92 -15.14 -15.48
CA PHE A 141 11.22 -14.64 -14.31
C PHE A 141 10.34 -13.42 -14.65
N CYS A 142 10.84 -12.48 -15.47
CA CYS A 142 10.05 -11.30 -15.87
C CYS A 142 8.81 -11.67 -16.70
N ARG A 143 8.90 -12.70 -17.55
CA ARG A 143 7.74 -13.22 -18.30
C ARG A 143 6.70 -13.85 -17.37
N GLN A 144 7.16 -14.62 -16.39
CA GLN A 144 6.27 -15.19 -15.39
C GLN A 144 5.59 -14.08 -14.57
N ALA A 145 6.36 -13.10 -14.10
CA ALA A 145 5.84 -11.94 -13.39
C ALA A 145 4.79 -11.18 -14.21
N TYR A 146 5.01 -10.98 -15.51
CA TYR A 146 4.01 -10.36 -16.39
C TYR A 146 2.71 -11.17 -16.47
N ALA A 147 2.80 -12.50 -16.64
CA ALA A 147 1.63 -13.36 -16.69
C ALA A 147 0.85 -13.36 -15.36
N ASP A 148 1.57 -13.41 -14.24
CA ASP A 148 0.97 -13.40 -12.90
C ASP A 148 0.33 -12.04 -12.60
N LEU A 149 1.00 -10.93 -12.92
CA LEU A 149 0.45 -9.58 -12.79
C LEU A 149 -0.81 -9.40 -13.63
N ARG A 150 -0.85 -9.92 -14.85
CA ARG A 150 -2.04 -9.89 -15.69
C ARG A 150 -3.21 -10.65 -15.05
N CYS A 151 -2.95 -11.85 -14.54
CA CYS A 151 -3.95 -12.66 -13.83
C CYS A 151 -4.49 -11.94 -12.59
N MET A 152 -3.61 -11.31 -11.81
CA MET A 152 -4.00 -10.52 -10.65
C MET A 152 -4.81 -9.28 -11.05
N MET A 153 -4.47 -8.59 -12.14
CA MET A 153 -5.25 -7.46 -12.64
C MET A 153 -6.65 -7.86 -13.10
N GLU A 154 -6.82 -9.03 -13.73
CA GLU A 154 -8.14 -9.54 -14.12
C GLU A 154 -9.00 -9.94 -12.90
N LYS A 155 -8.35 -10.36 -11.80
CA LYS A 155 -9.01 -10.79 -10.57
C LYS A 155 -9.40 -9.64 -9.64
N PHE A 156 -8.60 -8.57 -9.62
CA PHE A 156 -8.70 -7.49 -8.61
C PHE A 156 -8.91 -6.09 -9.21
N GLY A 157 -8.93 -5.95 -10.53
CA GLY A 157 -9.18 -4.69 -11.25
C GLY A 157 -10.62 -4.49 -11.68
#